data_AF-A0A928NG92-F1
#
_entry.id   AF-A0A928NG92-F1
#
_cell.length_a   1.000
_cell.length_b   1.000
_cell.length_c   1.000
_cell.angle_alpha   90.00
_cell.angle_beta   90.00
_cell.angle_gamma   90.00
#
_symmetry.space_group_name_H-M   'P 1'
#
loop_
_entity.id
_entity.type
_entity.pdbx_description
1 polymer ?
#
loop_
_entity_poly.entity_id
_entity_poly.type
_entity_poly.pdbx_seq_one_letter_code
_entity_poly.pdbx_strand_id
1 'polypeptide(L)'
;ALVSSKALMMRGETFFITEDLHKKIPDYNQVGKEYTMYVEMAYSMGILCGVDDKGTFAPLQTLTRAEAATVLYRIINTESRNPVSLVNYDGGTVTPETQTQGAITIKEGQESVRRFAKEGDIVIKADGTQVVLKKGVHGIVGEGQGVAPDLGVKLSENAMYSEVVRAKNSEGGMNFTGATSYKDGSGTPVMNGSYYVNKLTGEGHWDGEWQVISPKPTTKGSFDFQLSSDKNWIWNADSGEWMCGYANNISDQVIQIINQANGL
;
A
#
# COMPACT_ATOMS: atom_id res chain seq x y z
N ALA A 1 20.82 19.65 2.75
CA ALA A 1 19.52 19.02 3.06
C ALA A 1 18.36 19.98 2.79
N LEU A 2 18.12 21.01 3.61
CA LEU A 2 16.96 21.93 3.51
C LEU A 2 16.72 22.57 2.12
N VAL A 3 17.78 23.09 1.48
CA VAL A 3 17.67 23.76 0.17
C VAL A 3 17.38 22.74 -0.95
N SER A 4 17.99 21.57 -0.85
CA SER A 4 17.85 20.46 -1.81
C SER A 4 16.45 19.84 -1.77
N SER A 5 15.93 19.56 -0.57
CA SER A 5 14.59 19.00 -0.37
C SER A 5 13.49 19.98 -0.79
N LYS A 6 13.64 21.28 -0.49
CA LYS A 6 12.73 22.33 -0.98
C LYS A 6 12.72 22.45 -2.50
N ALA A 7 13.87 22.33 -3.16
CA ALA A 7 13.94 22.38 -4.62
C ALA A 7 13.18 21.22 -5.30
N LEU A 8 13.13 20.06 -4.65
CA LEU A 8 12.45 18.86 -5.16
C LEU A 8 10.94 18.90 -4.89
N MET A 9 10.53 19.41 -3.73
CA MET A 9 9.12 19.75 -3.44
C MET A 9 8.55 20.71 -4.49
N MET A 10 9.32 21.72 -4.89
CA MET A 10 8.90 22.70 -5.92
C MET A 10 8.83 22.11 -7.34
N ARG A 11 9.51 20.98 -7.60
CA ARG A 11 9.42 20.24 -8.86
C ARG A 11 8.28 19.22 -8.91
N GLY A 12 7.47 19.13 -7.83
CA GLY A 12 6.37 18.17 -7.73
C GLY A 12 6.83 16.73 -7.50
N GLU A 13 8.10 16.51 -7.13
CA GLU A 13 8.58 15.17 -6.74
C GLU A 13 8.05 14.84 -5.34
N THR A 14 7.27 13.77 -5.23
CA THR A 14 6.78 13.22 -3.96
C THR A 14 7.86 12.36 -3.31
N PHE A 15 8.01 12.41 -1.98
CA PHE A 15 8.99 11.62 -1.23
C PHE A 15 8.34 11.02 0.02
N PHE A 16 8.90 9.92 0.52
CA PHE A 16 8.46 9.27 1.75
C PHE A 16 9.65 8.94 2.64
N ILE A 17 9.46 9.11 3.94
CA ILE A 17 10.44 8.83 4.99
C ILE A 17 10.02 7.52 5.63
N THR A 18 10.87 6.49 5.60
CA THR A 18 10.54 5.22 6.26
C THR A 18 10.61 5.37 7.77
N GLU A 19 9.79 4.60 8.49
CA GLU A 19 9.62 4.70 9.94
C GLU A 19 10.93 4.45 10.73
N ASP A 20 11.97 3.90 10.09
CA ASP A 20 13.26 3.56 10.71
C ASP A 20 14.48 4.26 10.07
N LEU A 21 14.31 5.17 9.11
CA LEU A 21 15.44 5.81 8.44
C LEU A 21 16.35 6.55 9.44
N HIS A 22 15.75 7.17 10.44
CA HIS A 22 16.46 7.80 11.54
C HIS A 22 17.39 6.86 12.32
N LYS A 23 17.06 5.57 12.43
CA LYS A 23 17.89 4.56 13.13
C LYS A 23 19.12 4.16 12.31
N LYS A 24 19.10 4.42 11.01
CA LYS A 24 20.14 4.07 10.04
C LYS A 24 21.13 5.20 9.78
N ILE A 25 20.86 6.39 10.32
CA ILE A 25 21.78 7.54 10.30
C ILE A 25 22.45 7.58 11.69
N PRO A 26 23.73 7.20 11.82
CA PRO A 26 24.39 6.98 13.12
C PRO A 26 24.33 8.18 14.08
N ASP A 27 24.37 9.40 13.53
CA ASP A 27 24.38 10.67 14.23
C ASP A 27 23.07 11.44 14.06
N TYR A 28 21.97 10.74 13.74
CA TYR A 28 20.66 11.35 13.56
C TYR A 28 20.20 12.17 14.76
N ASN A 29 20.51 11.71 15.98
CA ASN A 29 20.19 12.40 17.22
C ASN A 29 20.92 13.75 17.39
N GLN A 30 21.93 14.04 16.56
CA GLN A 30 22.64 15.32 16.52
C GLN A 30 22.03 16.31 15.51
N VAL A 31 21.05 15.88 14.72
CA VAL A 31 20.33 16.74 13.78
C VAL A 31 19.31 17.58 14.54
N GLY A 32 19.32 18.91 14.31
CA GLY A 32 18.28 19.80 14.84
C GLY A 32 16.89 19.34 14.39
N LYS A 33 15.91 19.32 15.30
CA LYS A 33 14.56 18.76 15.05
C LYS A 33 13.86 19.39 13.83
N GLU A 34 14.15 20.65 13.54
CA GLU A 34 13.64 21.37 12.36
C GLU A 34 14.25 20.89 11.03
N TYR A 35 15.34 20.12 11.07
CA TYR A 35 16.06 19.62 9.91
C TYR A 35 15.91 18.12 9.67
N THR A 36 15.48 17.35 10.66
CA THR A 36 15.39 15.88 10.62
C THR A 36 14.61 15.38 9.41
N MET A 37 13.43 15.93 9.18
CA MET A 37 12.58 15.59 8.05
C MET A 37 13.32 15.79 6.72
N TYR A 38 14.07 16.88 6.55
CA TYR A 38 14.80 17.16 5.30
C TYR A 38 16.05 16.30 5.12
N VAL A 39 16.67 15.87 6.22
CA VAL A 39 17.79 14.92 6.18
C VAL A 39 17.26 13.56 5.73
N GLU A 40 16.15 13.11 6.32
CA GLU A 40 15.50 11.86 5.94
C GLU A 40 15.07 11.85 4.47
N MET A 41 14.49 12.94 3.97
CA MET A 41 14.18 13.07 2.54
C MET A 41 15.42 12.93 1.66
N ALA A 42 16.50 13.61 2.01
CA ALA A 42 17.69 13.62 1.19
C ALA A 42 18.37 12.24 1.17
N TYR A 43 18.27 11.48 2.25
CA TYR A 43 18.73 10.09 2.34
C TYR A 43 17.79 9.12 1.62
N SER A 44 16.48 9.27 1.77
CA SER A 44 15.51 8.40 1.09
C SER A 44 15.54 8.56 -0.42
N MET A 45 15.89 9.75 -0.90
CA MET A 45 16.07 10.03 -2.33
C MET A 45 17.48 9.69 -2.87
N GLY A 46 18.38 9.14 -2.04
CA GLY A 46 19.76 8.84 -2.46
C GLY A 46 20.57 10.06 -2.91
N ILE A 47 20.16 11.26 -2.49
CA ILE A 47 20.86 12.52 -2.75
C ILE A 47 22.05 12.61 -1.79
N LEU A 48 21.80 12.32 -0.51
CA LEU A 48 22.80 12.13 0.51
C LEU A 48 22.95 10.63 0.80
N CYS A 49 24.20 10.20 0.95
CA CYS A 49 24.55 8.81 1.27
C CYS A 49 25.43 8.69 2.52
N GLY A 50 25.61 9.80 3.25
CA GLY A 50 26.58 9.93 4.34
C GLY A 50 28.00 10.23 3.86
N VAL A 51 28.83 10.65 4.82
CA VAL A 51 30.25 10.94 4.61
C VAL A 51 31.15 9.71 4.74
N ASP A 52 30.58 8.58 5.16
CA ASP A 52 31.25 7.30 5.35
C ASP A 52 30.32 6.13 4.97
N ASP A 53 30.87 4.92 4.99
CA ASP A 53 30.14 3.68 4.67
C ASP A 53 29.04 3.33 5.69
N LYS A 54 28.99 4.04 6.83
CA LYS A 54 27.97 3.86 7.88
C LYS A 54 26.76 4.77 7.65
N GLY A 55 26.83 5.70 6.71
CA GLY A 55 25.75 6.65 6.42
C GLY A 55 25.74 7.88 7.33
N THR A 56 26.83 8.21 8.00
CA THR A 56 26.95 9.37 8.92
C THR A 56 26.59 10.68 8.21
N PHE A 57 25.68 11.48 8.78
CA PHE A 57 25.22 12.75 8.19
C PHE A 57 26.18 13.91 8.42
N ALA A 58 26.85 13.95 9.56
CA ALA A 58 27.79 14.97 10.02
C ALA A 58 27.17 16.39 10.04
N PRO A 59 26.15 16.67 10.89
CA PRO A 59 25.37 17.91 10.85
C PRO A 59 26.18 19.19 11.10
N LEU A 60 27.34 19.10 11.76
CA LEU A 60 28.22 20.23 12.08
C LEU A 60 29.38 20.42 11.06
N GLN A 61 29.52 19.51 10.10
CA GLN A 61 30.58 19.57 9.11
C GLN A 61 30.23 20.55 7.98
N THR A 62 31.22 21.29 7.50
CA THR A 62 31.06 22.15 6.32
C THR A 62 31.16 21.30 5.05
N LEU A 63 30.26 21.52 4.09
CA LEU A 63 30.36 20.87 2.78
C LEU A 63 31.55 21.41 1.99
N THR A 64 32.34 20.50 1.44
CA THR A 64 33.30 20.85 0.40
C THR A 64 32.60 21.18 -0.92
N ARG A 65 33.30 21.91 -1.79
CA ARG A 65 32.78 22.24 -3.14
C ARG A 65 32.48 20.98 -3.97
N ALA A 66 33.25 19.91 -3.77
CA ALA A 66 33.05 18.63 -4.46
C ALA A 66 31.77 17.93 -3.98
N GLU A 67 31.54 17.87 -2.66
CA GLU A 67 30.31 17.30 -2.09
C GLU A 67 29.08 18.11 -2.51
N ALA A 68 29.18 19.44 -2.52
CA ALA A 68 28.09 20.30 -2.98
C ALA A 68 27.76 20.08 -4.47
N ALA A 69 28.78 19.91 -5.32
CA ALA A 69 28.59 19.59 -6.74
C ALA A 69 27.94 18.22 -6.94
N THR A 70 28.34 17.21 -6.16
CA THR A 70 27.73 15.87 -6.18
C THR A 70 26.26 15.91 -5.78
N VAL A 71 25.91 16.67 -4.74
CA VAL A 71 24.51 16.86 -4.33
C VAL A 71 23.70 17.53 -5.43
N LEU A 72 24.22 18.59 -6.05
CA LEU A 72 23.56 19.26 -7.18
C LEU A 72 23.39 18.34 -8.39
N TYR A 73 24.40 17.54 -8.70
CA TYR A 73 24.35 16.58 -9.79
C TYR A 73 23.26 15.53 -9.57
N ARG A 74 23.11 14.99 -8.36
CA ARG A 74 22.05 14.01 -8.00
C ARG A 74 20.64 14.60 -7.95
N ILE A 75 20.52 15.91 -7.74
CA ILE A 75 19.24 16.64 -7.84
C ILE A 75 18.80 16.73 -9.31
N ILE A 76 19.74 16.95 -10.23
CA ILE A 76 19.48 17.14 -11.66
C ILE A 76 19.39 15.79 -12.39
N ASN A 77 20.29 14.87 -12.09
CA ASN A 77 20.41 13.56 -12.72
C ASN A 77 20.00 12.45 -11.74
N THR A 78 18.75 12.02 -11.83
CA THR A 78 18.14 11.04 -10.94
C THR A 78 18.81 9.67 -11.00
N GLU A 79 19.32 9.27 -12.17
CA GLU A 79 20.03 8.00 -12.39
C GLU A 79 21.37 7.92 -11.64
N SER A 80 21.88 9.06 -11.15
CA SER A 80 23.12 9.12 -10.38
C SER A 80 22.93 9.09 -8.86
N ARG A 81 21.67 9.02 -8.40
CA ARG A 81 21.32 8.91 -6.99
C ARG A 81 21.87 7.59 -6.44
N ASN A 82 22.53 7.66 -5.29
CA ASN A 82 23.11 6.49 -4.63
C ASN A 82 22.41 6.33 -3.27
N PRO A 83 21.31 5.56 -3.21
CA PRO A 83 20.67 5.29 -1.93
C PRO A 83 21.68 4.55 -1.03
N VAL A 84 21.73 4.93 0.25
CA VAL A 84 22.54 4.20 1.24
C VAL A 84 22.20 2.72 1.12
N SER A 85 23.21 1.86 0.93
CA SER A 85 23.00 0.41 0.79
C SER A 85 22.56 -0.19 2.12
N LEU A 86 21.25 -0.33 2.30
CA LEU A 86 20.64 -0.91 3.48
C LEU A 86 20.55 -2.44 3.35
N VAL A 87 21.70 -3.13 3.32
CA VAL A 87 21.86 -4.61 3.38
C VAL A 87 21.14 -5.41 2.28
N ASN A 88 21.84 -6.38 1.69
CA ASN A 88 21.28 -7.42 0.83
C ASN A 88 20.02 -8.07 1.44
N TYR A 89 18.85 -7.86 0.83
CA TYR A 89 17.65 -8.68 1.03
C TYR A 89 17.71 -9.85 0.03
N ASP A 90 17.78 -11.10 0.52
CA ASP A 90 17.75 -12.31 -0.33
C ASP A 90 16.32 -12.74 -0.73
N GLY A 91 15.30 -12.04 -0.25
CA GLY A 91 13.91 -12.37 -0.54
C GLY A 91 13.56 -11.98 -1.97
N GLY A 92 13.33 -12.99 -2.81
CA GLY A 92 13.12 -12.90 -4.26
C GLY A 92 12.40 -11.63 -4.72
N THR A 93 12.96 -11.00 -5.75
CA THR A 93 12.37 -9.86 -6.46
C THR A 93 11.16 -10.33 -7.25
N VAL A 94 9.98 -9.75 -6.98
CA VAL A 94 8.85 -9.84 -7.92
C VAL A 94 9.12 -8.81 -9.02
N THR A 95 9.86 -9.18 -10.05
CA THR A 95 10.03 -8.32 -11.23
C THR A 95 8.73 -8.30 -12.04
N PRO A 96 8.50 -7.31 -12.93
CA PRO A 96 7.42 -7.37 -13.93
C PRO A 96 7.40 -8.69 -14.74
N GLU A 97 8.55 -9.36 -14.89
CA GLU A 97 8.69 -10.69 -15.51
C GLU A 97 7.99 -11.81 -14.70
N THR A 98 7.74 -11.61 -13.40
CA THR A 98 6.96 -12.55 -12.57
C THR A 98 5.48 -12.56 -12.98
N GLN A 99 4.98 -11.53 -13.68
CA GLN A 99 3.59 -11.46 -14.16
C GLN A 99 3.27 -12.51 -15.24
N THR A 100 4.28 -13.10 -15.89
CA THR A 100 4.10 -14.16 -16.91
C THR A 100 3.97 -15.57 -16.32
N GLN A 101 4.14 -15.75 -15.01
CA GLN A 101 3.97 -17.04 -14.34
C GLN A 101 2.54 -17.56 -14.53
N GLY A 102 2.37 -18.87 -14.74
CA GLY A 102 1.05 -19.52 -14.86
C GLY A 102 0.14 -19.31 -13.65
N ALA A 103 -1.00 -20.01 -13.61
CA ALA A 103 -1.90 -19.96 -12.46
C ALA A 103 -1.15 -20.35 -11.17
N ILE A 104 -1.34 -19.58 -10.11
CA ILE A 104 -0.77 -19.85 -8.78
C ILE A 104 -1.87 -20.19 -7.77
N THR A 105 -1.47 -20.83 -6.68
CA THR A 105 -2.35 -21.06 -5.53
C THR A 105 -2.04 -20.05 -4.42
N ILE A 106 -3.07 -19.34 -3.97
CA ILE A 106 -3.03 -18.30 -2.95
C ILE A 106 -3.75 -18.82 -1.72
N LYS A 107 -3.12 -18.77 -0.55
CA LYS A 107 -3.80 -19.02 0.72
C LYS A 107 -4.27 -17.69 1.29
N GLU A 108 -5.58 -17.54 1.45
CA GLU A 108 -6.18 -16.29 1.89
C GLU A 108 -5.65 -15.87 3.27
N GLY A 109 -5.32 -14.59 3.42
CA GLY A 109 -4.78 -14.03 4.66
C GLY A 109 -3.33 -14.44 4.98
N GLN A 110 -2.70 -15.29 4.17
CA GLN A 110 -1.30 -15.67 4.37
C GLN A 110 -0.35 -14.79 3.56
N GLU A 111 0.72 -14.36 4.23
CA GLU A 111 1.79 -13.60 3.62
C GLU A 111 2.57 -14.44 2.60
N SER A 112 2.74 -13.91 1.39
CA SER A 112 3.49 -14.59 0.33
C SER A 112 4.17 -13.60 -0.61
N VAL A 113 5.42 -13.88 -0.98
CA VAL A 113 6.14 -13.14 -2.02
C VAL A 113 5.65 -13.66 -3.38
N ARG A 114 4.87 -12.83 -4.08
CA ARG A 114 4.25 -13.18 -5.37
C ARG A 114 3.77 -11.93 -6.10
N ARG A 115 3.45 -12.10 -7.39
CA ARG A 115 2.66 -11.14 -8.15
C ARG A 115 1.24 -10.99 -7.57
N PHE A 116 0.59 -9.88 -7.92
CA PHE A 116 -0.86 -9.74 -7.74
C PHE A 116 -1.61 -10.84 -8.46
N ALA A 117 -2.79 -11.11 -7.91
CA ALA A 117 -3.67 -12.14 -8.40
C ALA A 117 -4.14 -11.83 -9.81
N LYS A 118 -4.31 -12.88 -10.60
CA LYS A 118 -4.85 -12.79 -11.95
C LYS A 118 -5.92 -13.85 -12.15
N GLU A 119 -6.69 -13.67 -13.22
CA GLU A 119 -7.66 -14.67 -13.65
C GLU A 119 -7.01 -16.04 -13.86
N GLY A 120 -7.65 -17.08 -13.31
CA GLY A 120 -7.17 -18.46 -13.29
C GLY A 120 -6.37 -18.86 -12.06
N ASP A 121 -5.91 -17.92 -11.22
CA ASP A 121 -5.31 -18.26 -9.92
C ASP A 121 -6.36 -18.89 -8.98
N ILE A 122 -5.89 -19.67 -8.00
CA ILE A 122 -6.77 -20.39 -7.06
C ILE A 122 -6.59 -19.82 -5.67
N VAL A 123 -7.63 -19.25 -5.07
CA VAL A 123 -7.64 -18.84 -3.67
C VAL A 123 -8.19 -19.97 -2.81
N ILE A 124 -7.45 -20.36 -1.78
CA ILE A 124 -7.88 -21.29 -0.74
C ILE A 124 -8.26 -20.46 0.49
N LYS A 125 -9.56 -20.47 0.83
CA LYS A 125 -10.11 -19.83 2.03
C LYS A 125 -9.71 -20.58 3.30
N ALA A 126 -9.93 -19.96 4.46
CA ALA A 126 -9.62 -20.54 5.76
C ALA A 126 -10.37 -21.87 6.04
N ASP A 127 -11.57 -22.03 5.47
CA ASP A 127 -12.38 -23.25 5.58
C ASP A 127 -11.97 -24.36 4.60
N GLY A 128 -10.94 -24.12 3.77
CA GLY A 128 -10.47 -25.05 2.74
C GLY A 128 -11.19 -24.94 1.40
N THR A 129 -12.21 -24.08 1.28
CA THR A 129 -12.90 -23.80 0.02
C THR A 129 -11.91 -23.23 -1.00
N GLN A 130 -11.93 -23.78 -2.21
CA GLN A 130 -11.09 -23.33 -3.32
C GLN A 130 -11.92 -22.51 -4.31
N VAL A 131 -11.43 -21.32 -4.65
CA VAL A 131 -12.06 -20.39 -5.60
C VAL A 131 -11.09 -20.13 -6.73
N VAL A 132 -11.44 -20.55 -7.94
CA VAL A 132 -10.71 -20.16 -9.15
C VAL A 132 -11.12 -18.72 -9.50
N LEU A 133 -10.15 -17.81 -9.53
CA LEU A 133 -10.37 -16.41 -9.82
C LEU A 133 -10.82 -16.21 -11.27
N LYS A 134 -11.85 -15.39 -11.43
CA LYS A 134 -12.41 -14.96 -12.70
C LYS A 134 -12.55 -13.44 -12.68
N LYS A 135 -12.69 -12.87 -13.86
CA LYS A 135 -13.14 -11.47 -13.96
C LYS A 135 -14.65 -11.38 -13.76
N GLY A 136 -15.09 -10.46 -12.92
CA GLY A 136 -16.50 -10.14 -12.75
C GLY A 136 -17.05 -9.27 -13.89
N VAL A 137 -18.23 -8.69 -13.66
CA VAL A 137 -18.98 -7.94 -14.67
C VAL A 137 -18.20 -6.70 -15.12
N HIS A 138 -17.40 -6.12 -14.24
CA HIS A 138 -16.59 -4.93 -14.52
C HIS A 138 -15.18 -5.27 -15.04
N GLY A 139 -14.89 -6.56 -15.28
CA GLY A 139 -13.57 -7.00 -15.73
C GLY A 139 -12.53 -7.09 -14.60
N ILE A 140 -12.93 -6.89 -13.35
CA ILE A 140 -12.07 -6.92 -12.16
C ILE A 140 -11.93 -8.37 -11.67
N VAL A 141 -10.70 -8.78 -11.37
CA VAL A 141 -10.39 -10.14 -10.92
C VAL A 141 -10.90 -10.34 -9.50
N GLY A 142 -11.67 -11.40 -9.25
CA GLY A 142 -12.19 -11.73 -7.92
C GLY A 142 -13.53 -11.07 -7.56
N GLU A 143 -14.01 -10.15 -8.40
CA GLU A 143 -15.27 -9.42 -8.18
C GLU A 143 -16.45 -10.40 -8.01
N GLY A 144 -17.19 -10.24 -6.92
CA GLY A 144 -18.35 -11.05 -6.54
C GLY A 144 -18.01 -12.48 -6.09
N GLN A 145 -16.72 -12.82 -5.90
CA GLN A 145 -16.30 -14.17 -5.52
C GLN A 145 -16.08 -14.34 -4.00
N GLY A 146 -16.22 -13.25 -3.22
CA GLY A 146 -16.09 -13.28 -1.76
C GLY A 146 -14.72 -13.73 -1.29
N VAL A 147 -13.67 -13.28 -1.98
CA VAL A 147 -12.26 -13.55 -1.66
C VAL A 147 -11.46 -12.24 -1.70
N ALA A 148 -10.37 -12.19 -0.94
CA ALA A 148 -9.43 -11.07 -0.91
C ALA A 148 -8.05 -11.51 -1.45
N PRO A 149 -7.91 -11.70 -2.78
CA PRO A 149 -6.79 -12.43 -3.35
C PRO A 149 -5.46 -11.67 -3.29
N ASP A 150 -5.42 -10.35 -3.07
CA ASP A 150 -4.16 -9.61 -2.92
C ASP A 150 -3.80 -9.30 -1.46
N LEU A 151 -4.66 -9.66 -0.50
CA LEU A 151 -4.33 -9.54 0.91
C LEU A 151 -3.12 -10.42 1.26
N GLY A 152 -2.12 -9.84 1.92
CA GLY A 152 -0.90 -10.55 2.32
C GLY A 152 0.16 -10.67 1.22
N VAL A 153 -0.05 -10.08 0.04
CA VAL A 153 1.03 -10.00 -0.97
C VAL A 153 2.21 -9.25 -0.38
N LYS A 154 3.39 -9.86 -0.44
CA LYS A 154 4.67 -9.22 -0.14
C LYS A 154 5.27 -8.73 -1.44
N LEU A 155 5.32 -7.41 -1.61
CA LEU A 155 5.96 -6.76 -2.74
C LEU A 155 7.38 -6.38 -2.35
N SER A 156 8.35 -6.77 -3.17
CA SER A 156 9.74 -6.32 -3.07
C SER A 156 10.13 -5.59 -4.36
N GLU A 157 10.49 -4.32 -4.26
CA GLU A 157 11.01 -3.55 -5.39
C GLU A 157 12.49 -3.28 -5.11
N ASN A 158 13.32 -4.22 -5.58
CA ASN A 158 14.74 -4.34 -5.27
C ASN A 158 15.04 -4.57 -3.77
N ALA A 159 16.30 -4.89 -3.46
CA ALA A 159 16.76 -5.33 -2.14
C ALA A 159 16.58 -4.30 -0.99
N MET A 160 15.91 -3.16 -1.22
CA MET A 160 15.77 -2.05 -0.29
C MET A 160 14.33 -1.81 0.22
N TYR A 161 13.32 -2.47 -0.37
CA TYR A 161 11.90 -2.27 -0.05
C TYR A 161 11.17 -3.61 0.03
N SER A 162 10.44 -3.84 1.12
CA SER A 162 9.44 -4.92 1.19
C SER A 162 8.20 -4.44 1.94
N GLU A 163 7.04 -4.47 1.29
CA GLU A 163 5.76 -4.09 1.88
C GLU A 163 4.77 -5.25 1.80
N VAL A 164 3.93 -5.38 2.81
CA VAL A 164 2.86 -6.38 2.83
C VAL A 164 1.53 -5.67 2.61
N VAL A 165 0.75 -6.12 1.64
CA VAL A 165 -0.62 -5.63 1.47
C VAL A 165 -1.45 -6.02 2.68
N ARG A 166 -1.96 -5.01 3.40
CA ARG A 166 -2.84 -5.16 4.56
C ARG A 166 -4.20 -4.53 4.28
N ALA A 167 -5.24 -5.04 4.93
CA ALA A 167 -6.56 -4.45 4.86
C ALA A 167 -6.60 -3.12 5.63
N LYS A 168 -7.16 -2.07 5.02
CA LYS A 168 -7.25 -0.73 5.62
C LYS A 168 -8.49 -0.51 6.49
N ASN A 169 -9.08 -1.56 7.05
CA ASN A 169 -10.37 -1.49 7.72
C ASN A 169 -10.33 -0.75 9.09
N SER A 170 -9.28 0.03 9.41
CA SER A 170 -9.14 0.85 10.63
C SER A 170 -8.05 1.93 10.46
N GLU A 171 -7.95 2.89 11.40
CA GLU A 171 -6.88 3.92 11.50
C GLU A 171 -5.44 3.32 11.57
N GLY A 172 -5.30 2.01 11.75
CA GLY A 172 -4.03 1.27 11.74
C GLY A 172 -3.76 0.49 10.44
N GLY A 173 -4.60 0.63 9.43
CA GLY A 173 -4.38 0.08 8.10
C GLY A 173 -3.31 0.88 7.35
N MET A 174 -2.16 0.28 7.09
CA MET A 174 -1.11 0.97 6.34
C MET A 174 -1.63 1.36 4.94
N ASN A 175 -1.34 2.60 4.53
CA ASN A 175 -1.36 2.96 3.12
C ASN A 175 -0.26 2.15 2.44
N PHE A 176 -0.54 1.54 1.29
CA PHE A 176 0.53 0.91 0.51
C PHE A 176 1.42 2.03 -0.08
N THR A 177 2.55 2.31 0.57
CA THR A 177 3.41 3.46 0.24
C THR A 177 4.62 3.12 -0.62
N GLY A 178 4.81 1.85 -0.98
CA GLY A 178 6.14 1.37 -1.36
C GLY A 178 6.43 1.02 -2.82
N ALA A 179 5.45 0.79 -3.70
CA ALA A 179 5.75 0.20 -5.00
C ALA A 179 5.00 0.85 -6.19
N THR A 180 5.77 1.48 -7.10
CA THR A 180 5.23 2.30 -8.21
C THR A 180 5.19 1.56 -9.54
N SER A 181 5.97 0.48 -9.70
CA SER A 181 5.94 -0.39 -10.87
C SER A 181 4.76 -1.37 -10.88
N TYR A 182 4.10 -1.55 -9.74
CA TYR A 182 2.97 -2.45 -9.60
C TYR A 182 1.66 -1.74 -9.92
N LYS A 183 0.80 -2.42 -10.68
CA LYS A 183 -0.51 -1.95 -11.09
C LYS A 183 -1.57 -2.93 -10.61
N ASP A 184 -2.71 -2.42 -10.17
CA ASP A 184 -3.87 -3.24 -9.81
C ASP A 184 -4.55 -3.86 -11.06
N GLY A 185 -5.66 -4.57 -10.86
CA GLY A 185 -6.43 -5.18 -11.94
C GLY A 185 -7.02 -4.17 -12.95
N SER A 186 -7.13 -2.90 -12.55
CA SER A 186 -7.57 -1.79 -13.41
C SER A 186 -6.43 -1.16 -14.22
N GLY A 187 -5.17 -1.54 -13.95
CA GLY A 187 -3.99 -0.93 -14.54
C GLY A 187 -3.56 0.37 -13.85
N THR A 188 -4.20 0.73 -12.73
CA THR A 188 -3.86 1.90 -11.92
C THR A 188 -2.64 1.56 -11.06
N PRO A 189 -1.61 2.42 -11.00
CA PRO A 189 -0.50 2.23 -10.08
C PRO A 189 -0.99 2.11 -8.63
N VAL A 190 -0.53 1.11 -7.89
CA VAL A 190 -0.96 0.88 -6.49
C VAL A 190 -0.35 1.86 -5.49
N MET A 191 0.47 2.80 -5.96
CA MET A 191 1.08 3.84 -5.14
C MET A 191 -0.01 4.64 -4.41
N ASN A 192 0.04 4.67 -3.07
CA ASN A 192 -0.97 5.31 -2.22
C ASN A 192 -2.37 4.68 -2.30
N GLY A 193 -2.48 3.50 -2.92
CA GLY A 193 -3.70 2.70 -2.96
C GLY A 193 -4.00 2.09 -1.61
N SER A 194 -5.29 2.00 -1.30
CA SER A 194 -5.77 1.30 -0.11
C SER A 194 -6.41 -0.01 -0.53
N TYR A 195 -6.03 -1.11 0.13
CA TYR A 195 -6.69 -2.39 -0.07
C TYR A 195 -7.73 -2.58 1.03
N TYR A 196 -8.99 -2.79 0.65
CA TYR A 196 -10.10 -2.96 1.59
C TYR A 196 -10.69 -4.35 1.47
N VAL A 197 -11.12 -4.89 2.60
CA VAL A 197 -11.78 -6.21 2.66
C VAL A 197 -13.14 -6.03 3.32
N ASN A 198 -14.21 -6.36 2.61
CA ASN A 198 -15.55 -6.40 3.17
C ASN A 198 -15.65 -7.59 4.14
N LYS A 199 -15.77 -7.31 5.44
CA LYS A 199 -15.87 -8.35 6.48
C LYS A 199 -17.14 -9.21 6.38
N LEU A 200 -18.19 -8.72 5.72
CA LEU A 200 -19.45 -9.46 5.55
C LEU A 200 -19.37 -10.52 4.45
N THR A 201 -18.60 -10.25 3.40
CA THR A 201 -18.54 -11.11 2.21
C THR A 201 -17.19 -11.82 2.03
N GLY A 202 -16.14 -11.33 2.70
CA GLY A 202 -14.76 -11.75 2.47
C GLY A 202 -14.15 -11.16 1.19
N GLU A 203 -14.90 -10.35 0.44
CA GLU A 203 -14.46 -9.75 -0.81
C GLU A 203 -13.44 -8.65 -0.56
N GLY A 204 -12.32 -8.67 -1.26
CA GLY A 204 -11.26 -7.69 -1.10
C GLY A 204 -10.74 -7.16 -2.42
N HIS A 205 -10.60 -5.84 -2.50
CA HIS A 205 -10.20 -5.12 -3.70
C HIS A 205 -9.42 -3.84 -3.35
N TRP A 206 -8.75 -3.28 -4.35
CA TRP A 206 -8.13 -1.97 -4.28
C TRP A 206 -9.20 -0.87 -4.30
N ASP A 207 -8.93 0.28 -3.67
CA ASP A 207 -9.88 1.42 -3.60
C ASP A 207 -10.43 1.83 -4.97
N GLY A 208 -9.56 1.91 -5.99
CA GLY A 208 -9.97 2.22 -7.35
C GLY A 208 -10.93 1.18 -7.95
N GLU A 209 -10.75 -0.10 -7.63
CA GLU A 209 -11.65 -1.18 -8.05
C GLU A 209 -12.99 -1.08 -7.31
N TRP A 210 -12.97 -0.83 -5.99
CA TRP A 210 -14.17 -0.64 -5.17
C TRP A 210 -15.08 0.49 -5.68
N GLN A 211 -14.49 1.59 -6.16
CA GLN A 211 -15.23 2.70 -6.76
C GLN A 211 -16.02 2.29 -8.02
N VAL A 212 -15.58 1.23 -8.71
CA VAL A 212 -16.24 0.69 -9.90
C VAL A 212 -17.29 -0.36 -9.53
N ILE A 213 -16.94 -1.31 -8.65
CA ILE A 213 -17.79 -2.49 -8.38
C ILE A 213 -18.84 -2.27 -7.30
N SER A 214 -18.72 -1.22 -6.49
CA SER A 214 -19.62 -0.94 -5.38
C SER A 214 -20.25 0.47 -5.48
N PRO A 215 -21.05 0.75 -6.53
CA PRO A 215 -21.74 2.03 -6.65
C PRO A 215 -22.70 2.25 -5.46
N LYS A 216 -22.73 3.47 -4.93
CA LYS A 216 -23.62 3.83 -3.81
C LYS A 216 -25.09 3.67 -4.23
N PRO A 217 -25.92 2.94 -3.47
CA PRO A 217 -27.34 2.84 -3.77
C PRO A 217 -28.02 4.21 -3.72
N THR A 218 -28.92 4.45 -4.67
CA THR A 218 -29.69 5.70 -4.77
C THR A 218 -31.04 5.62 -4.05
N THR A 219 -31.54 4.42 -3.81
CA THR A 219 -32.80 4.18 -3.10
C THR A 219 -32.59 4.18 -1.59
N LYS A 220 -33.51 4.80 -0.85
CA LYS A 220 -33.50 4.79 0.62
C LYS A 220 -33.64 3.35 1.16
N GLY A 221 -32.94 3.04 2.24
CA GLY A 221 -33.21 1.85 3.03
C GLY A 221 -34.56 1.92 3.76
N SER A 222 -35.07 0.74 4.08
CA SER A 222 -36.36 0.46 4.72
C SER A 222 -36.26 0.20 6.22
N PHE A 223 -35.11 -0.26 6.72
CA PHE A 223 -34.85 -0.49 8.15
C PHE A 223 -33.36 -0.31 8.47
N ASP A 224 -33.06 -0.04 9.73
CA ASP A 224 -31.68 0.17 10.20
C ASP A 224 -30.83 -1.10 10.01
N PHE A 225 -29.56 -0.92 9.66
CA PHE A 225 -28.63 -1.99 9.29
C PHE A 225 -29.04 -2.83 8.06
N GLN A 226 -30.01 -2.37 7.26
CA GLN A 226 -30.32 -3.04 6.00
C GLN A 226 -29.06 -3.11 5.10
N LEU A 227 -28.79 -4.29 4.55
CA LEU A 227 -27.75 -4.47 3.55
C LEU A 227 -28.26 -4.13 2.15
N SER A 228 -27.41 -3.52 1.33
CA SER A 228 -27.61 -3.50 -0.12
C SER A 228 -27.56 -4.93 -0.69
N SER A 229 -28.06 -5.12 -1.91
CA SER A 229 -28.12 -6.45 -2.54
C SER A 229 -26.75 -7.12 -2.71
N ASP A 230 -25.71 -6.32 -2.91
CA ASP A 230 -24.30 -6.74 -3.00
C ASP A 230 -23.60 -6.78 -1.63
N LYS A 231 -24.30 -6.40 -0.55
CA LYS A 231 -23.80 -6.34 0.83
C LYS A 231 -22.60 -5.42 1.03
N ASN A 232 -22.35 -4.50 0.09
CA ASN A 232 -21.28 -3.51 0.19
C ASN A 232 -21.69 -2.24 0.92
N TRP A 233 -22.99 -2.03 1.14
CA TRP A 233 -23.53 -0.87 1.83
C TRP A 233 -24.47 -1.28 2.94
N ILE A 234 -24.43 -0.51 4.03
CA ILE A 234 -25.26 -0.69 5.21
C ILE A 234 -26.07 0.58 5.41
N TRP A 235 -27.38 0.45 5.50
CA TRP A 235 -28.26 1.57 5.75
C TRP A 235 -28.18 2.00 7.21
N ASN A 236 -27.97 3.29 7.46
CA ASN A 236 -28.08 3.90 8.76
C ASN A 236 -29.40 4.71 8.82
N ALA A 237 -30.36 4.25 9.61
CA ALA A 237 -31.67 4.87 9.71
C ALA A 237 -31.65 6.22 10.44
N ASP A 238 -30.70 6.42 11.36
CA ASP A 238 -30.55 7.65 12.12
C ASP A 238 -30.03 8.80 11.25
N SER A 239 -29.02 8.54 10.43
CA SER A 239 -28.49 9.53 9.48
C SER A 239 -29.29 9.61 8.18
N GLY A 240 -30.06 8.56 7.86
CA GLY A 240 -30.75 8.45 6.58
C GLY A 240 -29.78 8.28 5.40
N GLU A 241 -28.62 7.66 5.62
CA GLU A 241 -27.60 7.46 4.60
C GLU A 241 -27.10 6.01 4.52
N TRP A 242 -26.65 5.63 3.31
CA TRP A 242 -25.87 4.42 3.10
C TRP A 242 -24.41 4.64 3.53
N MET A 243 -23.96 3.79 4.44
CA MET A 243 -22.58 3.69 4.89
C MET A 243 -21.85 2.59 4.12
N CYS A 244 -20.62 2.87 3.70
CA CYS A 244 -19.78 1.89 3.00
C CYS A 244 -19.38 0.74 3.95
N GLY A 245 -19.73 -0.50 3.63
CA GLY A 245 -19.48 -1.66 4.48
C GLY A 245 -18.02 -2.14 4.49
N TYR A 246 -17.28 -1.91 3.39
CA TYR A 246 -15.90 -2.41 3.23
C TYR A 246 -14.83 -1.43 3.76
N ALA A 247 -15.10 -0.13 3.75
CA ALA A 247 -14.13 0.90 4.18
C ALA A 247 -14.29 1.33 5.65
N ASN A 248 -15.37 0.92 6.31
CA ASN A 248 -15.62 1.25 7.71
C ASN A 248 -15.12 0.15 8.64
N ASN A 249 -14.62 0.55 9.81
CA ASN A 249 -14.18 -0.39 10.84
C ASN A 249 -15.39 -0.95 11.60
N ILE A 250 -16.02 -1.98 11.02
CA ILE A 250 -17.15 -2.66 11.65
C ILE A 250 -16.62 -3.75 12.58
N SER A 251 -17.01 -3.69 13.85
CA SER A 251 -16.66 -4.72 14.84
C SER A 251 -17.46 -6.00 14.61
N ASP A 252 -16.93 -7.12 15.09
CA ASP A 252 -17.61 -8.42 14.95
C ASP A 252 -18.98 -8.44 15.65
N GLN A 253 -19.13 -7.68 16.74
CA GLN A 253 -20.41 -7.48 17.41
C GLN A 253 -21.43 -6.77 16.51
N VAL A 254 -21.01 -5.72 15.80
CA VAL A 254 -21.88 -5.00 14.87
C VAL A 254 -22.23 -5.87 13.67
N ILE A 255 -21.30 -6.71 13.20
CA ILE A 255 -21.58 -7.70 12.14
C ILE A 255 -22.70 -8.67 12.56
N GLN A 256 -22.69 -9.14 13.81
CA GLN A 256 -23.77 -10.01 14.31
C GLN A 256 -25.13 -9.32 14.28
N ILE A 257 -25.19 -8.04 14.67
CA ILE A 257 -26.42 -7.24 14.64
C ILE A 257 -26.91 -7.07 13.19
N ILE A 258 -26.00 -6.73 12.27
CA ILE A 258 -26.31 -6.59 10.84
C ILE A 258 -26.88 -7.90 10.29
N ASN A 259 -26.22 -9.03 10.56
CA ASN A 259 -26.69 -10.34 10.08
C ASN A 259 -28.08 -10.67 10.64
N GLN A 260 -28.32 -10.43 11.92
CA GLN A 260 -29.62 -10.62 12.54
C GLN A 260 -30.72 -9.76 11.88
N ALA A 261 -30.42 -8.49 11.60
CA ALA A 261 -31.37 -7.58 10.94
C ALA A 261 -31.73 -8.03 9.51
N ASN A 262 -30.85 -8.76 8.84
CA ASN A 262 -31.02 -9.23 7.47
C ASN A 262 -31.37 -10.74 7.37
N GLY A 263 -31.52 -11.44 8.50
CA GLY A 263 -31.86 -12.87 8.54
C GLY A 263 -30.76 -13.81 8.03
N LEU A 264 -29.49 -13.43 8.21
CA LEU A 264 -28.30 -14.18 7.81
C LEU A 264 -27.69 -14.99 8.97
#